data_AF-A0A7Y5TI56-F1
#
_entry.id   AF-A0A7Y5TI56-F1
#
_cell.length_a   1.000
_cell.length_b   1.000
_cell.length_c   1.000
_cell.angle_alpha   90.00
_cell.angle_beta   90.00
_cell.angle_gamma   90.00
#
_symmetry.space_group_name_H-M   'P 1'
#
loop_
_entity.id
_entity.type
_entity.pdbx_description
1 polymer ?
#
loop_
_entity_poly.entity_id
_entity_poly.type
_entity_poly.pdbx_seq_one_letter_code
_entity_poly.pdbx_strand_id
1 'polypeptide(L)'
;MTTPSRTTSRMTTRHLADGREIIYVDDPGTPERTAEDQRPVEPRVQSGEIRHDALVDDWVAVAAHRQHRTFMPPKDECPLCPAGHGSVPSEIPESDYQVVVFENRFPSYAVTSLG
;
A
#
# COMPACT_ATOMS: atom_id res chain seq x y z
N MET A 1 28.56 -21.64 -18.04
CA MET A 1 27.31 -21.06 -17.52
C MET A 1 27.70 -19.86 -16.68
N THR A 2 27.45 -18.65 -17.16
CA THR A 2 27.86 -17.40 -16.48
C THR A 2 26.70 -16.96 -15.59
N THR A 3 26.92 -16.91 -14.28
CA THR A 3 25.95 -16.38 -13.32
C THR A 3 25.65 -14.92 -13.66
N PRO A 4 24.38 -14.48 -13.80
CA PRO A 4 24.10 -13.08 -14.03
C PRO A 4 24.54 -12.27 -12.79
N SER A 5 25.36 -11.24 -13.02
CA SER A 5 25.69 -10.25 -12.01
C SER A 5 24.41 -9.53 -11.60
N ARG A 6 24.06 -9.55 -10.32
CA ARG A 6 22.85 -8.92 -9.80
C ARG A 6 23.04 -7.40 -9.85
N THR A 7 22.43 -6.72 -10.82
CA THR A 7 22.43 -5.26 -10.83
C THR A 7 21.61 -4.74 -9.65
N THR A 8 22.15 -3.79 -8.88
CA THR A 8 21.47 -3.23 -7.72
C THR A 8 20.38 -2.27 -8.18
N SER A 9 19.11 -2.61 -7.97
CA SER A 9 17.96 -1.74 -8.21
C SER A 9 18.08 -0.43 -7.41
N ARG A 10 17.48 0.65 -7.94
CA ARG A 10 17.27 1.89 -7.19
C ARG A 10 16.07 1.70 -6.26
N MET A 11 16.24 2.07 -4.99
CA MET A 11 15.16 2.15 -4.03
C MET A 11 14.93 3.59 -3.62
N THR A 12 13.67 4.04 -3.64
CA THR A 12 13.28 5.35 -3.11
C THR A 12 12.14 5.17 -2.11
N THR A 13 12.36 5.60 -0.88
CA THR A 13 11.38 5.56 0.20
C THR A 13 10.72 6.94 0.36
N ARG A 14 9.39 6.97 0.42
CA ARG A 14 8.58 8.17 0.66
C ARG A 14 7.45 7.84 1.64
N HIS A 15 6.68 8.85 2.02
CA HIS A 15 5.52 8.70 2.91
C HIS A 15 4.25 9.18 2.21
N LEU A 16 3.16 8.46 2.43
CA LEU A 16 1.80 8.82 2.01
C LEU A 16 1.20 9.86 2.96
N ALA A 17 0.08 10.46 2.56
CA ALA A 17 -0.59 11.53 3.32
C ALA A 17 -0.97 11.11 4.76
N ASP A 18 -1.21 9.82 4.99
CA ASP A 18 -1.52 9.25 6.31
C ASP A 18 -0.30 8.70 7.08
N GLY A 19 0.90 8.99 6.58
CA GLY A 19 2.17 8.60 7.18
C GLY A 19 2.60 7.16 6.89
N ARG A 20 1.85 6.38 6.12
CA ARG A 20 2.31 5.07 5.62
C ARG A 20 3.53 5.21 4.74
N GLU A 21 4.44 4.24 4.80
CA GLU A 21 5.59 4.18 3.90
C GLU A 21 5.17 3.69 2.50
N ILE A 22 5.77 4.28 1.48
CA ILE A 22 5.72 3.81 0.09
C ILE A 22 7.15 3.72 -0.45
N ILE A 23 7.52 2.55 -0.95
CA ILE A 23 8.84 2.22 -1.47
C ILE A 23 8.72 1.93 -2.96
N TYR A 24 9.48 2.67 -3.76
CA TYR A 24 9.65 2.43 -5.18
C TYR A 24 10.91 1.61 -5.42
N VAL A 25 10.79 0.57 -6.24
CA VAL A 25 11.91 -0.27 -6.68
C VAL A 25 11.99 -0.18 -8.19
N ASP A 26 13.04 0.47 -8.67
CA ASP A 26 13.25 0.77 -10.08
C ASP A 26 14.61 0.24 -10.59
N ASP A 27 14.75 0.18 -11.90
CA ASP A 27 16.00 -0.14 -12.56
C ASP A 27 17.08 0.90 -12.21
N PRO A 28 18.35 0.48 -12.14
CA PRO A 28 19.45 1.40 -11.91
C PRO A 28 19.50 2.48 -13.01
N GLY A 29 19.70 3.73 -12.60
CA GLY A 29 19.71 4.89 -13.50
C GLY A 29 18.35 5.61 -13.63
N THR A 30 17.25 5.01 -13.16
CA THR A 30 15.97 5.71 -13.02
C THR A 30 16.15 6.93 -12.10
N PRO A 31 15.50 8.08 -12.35
CA PRO A 31 15.49 9.20 -11.42
C PRO A 31 14.90 8.84 -10.05
N GLU A 32 15.20 9.64 -9.03
CA GLU A 32 14.56 9.49 -7.72
C GLU A 32 13.08 9.91 -7.79
N ARG A 33 12.23 9.21 -7.03
CA ARG A 33 10.79 9.48 -6.93
C ARG A 33 10.51 10.65 -5.98
N THR A 34 9.96 11.74 -6.49
CA THR A 34 9.77 13.02 -5.78
C THR A 34 8.31 13.46 -5.63
N ALA A 35 7.33 12.80 -6.27
CA ALA A 35 5.92 13.16 -6.19
C ALA A 35 5.38 13.08 -4.76
N GLU A 36 4.46 13.97 -4.41
CA GLU A 36 3.79 14.03 -3.10
C GLU A 36 2.35 13.53 -3.20
N ASP A 37 1.90 12.81 -2.16
CA ASP A 37 0.52 12.37 -2.05
C ASP A 37 -0.42 13.55 -1.78
N GLN A 38 -1.25 13.88 -2.77
CA GLN A 38 -2.19 15.01 -2.72
C GLN A 38 -3.54 14.65 -2.08
N ARG A 39 -3.72 13.41 -1.59
CA ARG A 39 -4.97 12.99 -0.94
C ARG A 39 -5.14 13.71 0.40
N PRO A 40 -6.39 13.92 0.85
CA PRO A 40 -6.63 14.38 2.21
C PRO A 40 -6.04 13.38 3.23
N VAL A 41 -5.51 13.92 4.33
CA VAL A 41 -5.04 13.11 5.45
C VAL A 41 -6.24 12.44 6.11
N GLU A 42 -6.23 11.11 6.14
CA GLU A 42 -7.26 10.33 6.81
C GLU A 42 -6.69 9.52 7.98
N PRO A 43 -7.47 9.31 9.06
CA PRO A 43 -7.03 8.46 10.15
C PRO A 43 -6.79 7.02 9.71
N ARG A 44 -5.72 6.41 10.22
CA ARG A 44 -5.47 4.98 10.01
C ARG A 44 -6.53 4.15 10.73
N VAL A 45 -7.03 3.13 10.06
CA VAL A 45 -7.95 2.15 10.65
C VAL A 45 -7.21 1.30 11.69
N GLN A 46 -7.90 0.94 12.77
CA GLN A 46 -7.35 0.01 13.76
C GLN A 46 -7.15 -1.37 13.15
N SER A 47 -6.17 -2.11 13.66
CA SER A 47 -5.96 -3.51 13.29
C SER A 47 -7.19 -4.34 13.60
N GLY A 48 -7.41 -5.40 12.81
CA GLY A 48 -8.31 -6.47 13.20
C GLY A 48 -7.77 -7.24 14.42
N GLU A 49 -8.64 -8.08 14.97
CA GLU A 49 -8.36 -8.98 16.09
C GLU A 49 -8.34 -10.45 15.61
N ILE A 50 -7.76 -11.33 16.43
CA ILE A 50 -7.86 -12.79 16.24
C ILE A 50 -8.70 -13.37 17.37
N ARG A 51 -9.71 -14.16 17.03
CA ARG A 51 -10.58 -14.85 17.98
C ARG A 51 -10.49 -16.35 17.77
N HIS A 52 -10.39 -17.12 18.86
CA HIS A 52 -10.41 -18.59 18.80
C HIS A 52 -11.86 -19.09 18.83
N ASP A 53 -12.21 -19.97 17.89
CA ASP A 53 -13.47 -20.69 17.86
C ASP A 53 -13.29 -22.07 18.49
N ALA A 54 -13.80 -22.22 19.72
CA ALA A 54 -13.66 -23.46 20.50
C ALA A 54 -14.47 -24.65 19.95
N LEU A 55 -15.46 -24.42 19.08
CA LEU A 55 -16.27 -25.51 18.52
C LEU A 55 -15.50 -26.28 17.44
N VAL A 56 -14.70 -25.55 16.64
CA VAL A 56 -13.91 -26.12 15.54
C VAL A 56 -12.40 -26.15 15.83
N ASP A 57 -12.00 -25.60 16.97
CA ASP A 57 -10.61 -25.45 17.42
C ASP A 57 -9.71 -24.73 16.40
N ASP A 58 -10.17 -23.56 15.94
CA ASP A 58 -9.45 -22.77 14.92
C ASP A 58 -9.39 -21.27 15.27
N TRP A 59 -8.45 -20.55 14.66
CA TRP A 59 -8.24 -19.11 14.87
C TRP A 59 -8.77 -18.29 13.70
N VAL A 60 -9.66 -17.35 14.01
CA VAL A 60 -10.38 -16.52 13.03
C VAL A 60 -9.92 -15.07 13.09
N ALA A 61 -9.56 -14.52 11.93
CA ALA A 61 -9.29 -13.10 11.74
C ALA A 61 -10.59 -12.29 11.65
N VAL A 62 -10.76 -11.27 12.49
CA VAL A 62 -11.91 -10.36 12.46
C VAL A 62 -11.44 -8.94 12.21
N ALA A 63 -11.80 -8.37 11.05
CA ALA A 63 -11.39 -7.04 10.60
C ALA A 63 -12.60 -6.24 10.10
N ALA A 64 -13.44 -5.76 11.02
CA ALA A 64 -14.74 -5.14 10.70
C ALA A 64 -14.63 -3.90 9.80
N HIS A 65 -13.54 -3.13 9.91
CA HIS A 65 -13.27 -1.96 9.07
C HIS A 65 -13.20 -2.28 7.58
N ARG A 66 -12.85 -3.52 7.20
CA ARG A 66 -12.75 -3.93 5.79
C ARG A 66 -14.10 -3.94 5.06
N GLN A 67 -15.23 -3.86 5.76
CA GLN A 67 -16.55 -3.73 5.14
C GLN A 67 -16.73 -2.40 4.40
N HIS A 68 -15.97 -1.36 4.76
CA HIS A 68 -16.01 -0.05 4.11
C HIS A 68 -14.98 0.11 2.99
N ARG A 69 -14.28 -0.97 2.59
CA ARG A 69 -13.30 -0.90 1.49
C ARG A 69 -14.01 -0.53 0.19
N THR A 70 -13.30 0.19 -0.67
CA THR A 70 -13.73 0.41 -2.05
C THR A 70 -14.02 -0.93 -2.72
N PHE A 71 -15.26 -1.10 -3.19
CA PHE A 71 -15.72 -2.29 -3.90
C PHE A 71 -15.99 -1.91 -5.36
N MET A 72 -15.22 -2.53 -6.27
CA MET A 72 -15.33 -2.31 -7.71
C MET A 72 -15.33 -0.82 -8.09
N PRO A 73 -14.20 -0.10 -7.89
CA PRO A 73 -14.12 1.28 -8.34
C PRO A 73 -14.35 1.38 -9.85
N PRO A 74 -14.79 2.55 -10.35
CA PRO A 74 -14.78 2.86 -11.77
C PRO A 74 -13.44 2.49 -12.42
N LYS A 75 -13.45 2.12 -13.70
CA LYS A 75 -12.23 1.62 -14.39
C LYS A 75 -11.12 2.67 -14.44
N ASP A 76 -11.48 3.94 -14.46
CA ASP A 76 -10.59 5.10 -14.43
C ASP A 76 -10.08 5.44 -13.01
N GLU A 77 -10.59 4.77 -11.97
CA GLU A 77 -10.22 4.97 -10.56
C GLU A 77 -9.51 3.73 -10.00
N CYS A 78 -8.58 3.19 -10.80
CA CYS A 78 -7.73 2.08 -10.42
C CYS A 78 -6.89 2.44 -9.17
N PRO A 79 -7.09 1.77 -8.01
CA PRO A 79 -6.45 2.16 -6.75
C PRO A 79 -4.96 1.79 -6.68
N LEU A 80 -4.48 1.04 -7.67
CA LEU A 80 -3.10 0.60 -7.80
C LEU A 80 -2.40 1.22 -9.00
N CYS A 81 -3.03 2.15 -9.72
CA CYS A 81 -2.41 2.81 -10.86
C CYS A 81 -1.75 4.13 -10.42
N PRO A 82 -0.86 4.71 -11.23
CA PRO A 82 -0.37 6.08 -11.02
C PRO A 82 -1.49 7.09 -10.76
N ALA A 83 -1.25 8.06 -9.89
CA ALA A 83 -2.16 9.19 -9.72
C ALA A 83 -2.19 10.07 -10.99
N GLY A 84 -3.26 10.85 -11.15
CA GLY A 84 -3.47 11.71 -12.33
C GLY A 84 -4.34 11.08 -13.42
N HIS A 85 -4.88 9.90 -13.19
CA HIS A 85 -5.93 9.27 -13.99
C HIS A 85 -7.25 9.26 -13.21
N GLY A 86 -8.38 9.45 -13.92
CA GLY A 86 -9.71 9.49 -13.30
C GLY A 86 -10.02 10.78 -12.54
N SER A 87 -11.03 10.73 -11.68
CA SER A 87 -11.52 11.90 -10.93
C SER A 87 -10.92 12.02 -9.51
N VAL A 88 -10.35 10.93 -9.00
CA VAL A 88 -9.78 10.83 -7.65
C VAL A 88 -8.32 10.39 -7.67
N PRO A 89 -7.44 10.97 -6.84
CA PRO A 89 -6.05 10.56 -6.77
C PRO A 89 -5.87 9.17 -6.11
N SER A 90 -4.98 8.37 -6.71
CA SER A 90 -4.55 7.04 -6.24
C SER A 90 -3.62 7.11 -5.02
N GLU A 91 -3.38 5.96 -4.36
CA GLU A 91 -2.36 5.85 -3.31
C GLU A 91 -0.92 5.91 -3.83
N ILE A 92 -0.71 5.92 -5.14
CA ILE A 92 0.61 5.96 -5.78
C ILE A 92 0.77 7.33 -6.46
N PRO A 93 1.44 8.31 -5.82
CA PRO A 93 1.47 9.69 -6.33
C PRO A 93 2.27 9.89 -7.60
N GLU A 94 3.27 9.04 -7.86
CA GLU A 94 4.11 9.10 -9.06
C GLU A 94 3.27 8.86 -10.33
N SER A 95 3.64 9.52 -11.43
CA SER A 95 2.97 9.35 -12.73
C SER A 95 3.35 8.04 -13.43
N ASP A 96 4.42 7.39 -12.99
CA ASP A 96 4.80 6.03 -13.39
C ASP A 96 5.62 5.34 -12.29
N TYR A 97 5.77 4.02 -12.39
CA TYR A 97 6.66 3.22 -11.54
C TYR A 97 6.86 1.84 -12.17
N GLN A 98 7.95 1.16 -11.79
CA GLN A 98 8.16 -0.24 -12.16
C GLN A 98 7.57 -1.19 -11.13
N VAL A 99 7.97 -1.04 -9.86
CA VAL A 99 7.41 -1.77 -8.73
C VAL A 99 7.24 -0.81 -7.55
N VAL A 100 6.11 -0.93 -6.86
CA VAL A 100 5.83 -0.14 -5.67
C VAL A 100 5.34 -1.05 -4.54
N VAL A 101 5.82 -0.78 -3.33
CA VAL A 101 5.47 -1.50 -2.11
C VAL A 101 4.98 -0.49 -1.09
N PHE A 102 3.79 -0.70 -0.55
CA PHE A 102 3.22 0.17 0.47
C PHE A 102 2.28 -0.62 1.37
N GLU A 103 2.07 -0.10 2.58
CA GLU A 103 1.14 -0.70 3.52
C GLU A 103 -0.31 -0.60 3.03
N ASN A 104 -1.09 -1.66 3.21
CA ASN A 104 -2.51 -1.66 2.84
C ASN A 104 -3.31 -0.69 3.74
N ARG A 105 -4.16 0.17 3.16
CA ARG A 105 -5.02 1.10 3.89
C ARG A 105 -6.05 0.42 4.79
N PHE A 106 -6.48 -0.79 4.42
CA PHE A 106 -7.45 -1.61 5.15
C PHE A 106 -6.83 -2.97 5.53
N PRO A 107 -5.79 -2.99 6.37
CA PRO A 107 -5.05 -4.20 6.66
C PRO A 107 -5.89 -5.15 7.52
N SER A 108 -5.74 -6.46 7.34
CA SER A 108 -6.31 -7.43 8.29
C SER A 108 -5.61 -7.35 9.65
N TYR A 109 -4.29 -7.13 9.63
CA TYR A 109 -3.43 -7.02 10.80
C TYR A 109 -2.45 -5.87 10.61
N ALA A 110 -2.22 -5.12 11.67
CA ALA A 110 -1.17 -4.11 11.74
C ALA A 110 -0.35 -4.31 13.02
N VAL A 111 0.91 -3.85 13.00
CA VAL A 111 1.70 -3.76 14.22
C VAL A 111 0.93 -2.86 15.19
N THR A 112 0.68 -3.33 16.40
CA THR A 112 0.01 -2.52 17.41
C THR A 112 0.87 -1.29 17.66
N SER A 113 0.42 -0.11 17.24
CA SER A 113 0.99 1.12 17.75
C SER A 113 0.72 1.10 19.25
N LEU A 114 1.78 0.97 20.05
CA LEU A 114 1.68 1.34 21.46
C LEU A 114 1.25 2.81 21.47
N GLY A 115 0.11 3.07 22.10
CA GLY A 115 -0.35 4.43 22.37
C GLY A 115 0.59 5.16 23.32
#